data_AF-A0A955TCM7-F1
#
_entry.id   AF-A0A955TCM7-F1
#
_cell.length_a   1.000
_cell.length_b   1.000
_cell.length_c   1.000
_cell.angle_alpha   90.00
_cell.angle_beta   90.00
_cell.angle_gamma   90.00
#
_symmetry.space_group_name_H-M   'P 1'
#
loop_
_entity.id
_entity.type
_entity.pdbx_description
1 polymer ?
#
loop_
_entity_poly.entity_id
_entity_poly.type
_entity_poly.pdbx_seq_one_letter_code
_entity_poly.pdbx_strand_id
1 'polypeptide(L)' 'SGCCWEKGHGKIFYFRPGHETFPIYHDPNVQKVLLNAVRWAAPKFWGKHECPRRDPLETIG' A
#
# COMPACT_ATOMS: atom_id res chain seq x y z
N SER A 1 -13.15 6.76 8.73
CA SER A 1 -11.72 6.73 9.14
C SER A 1 -10.97 5.83 8.18
N GLY A 2 -9.83 6.28 7.65
CA GLY A 2 -8.98 5.47 6.76
C GLY A 2 -7.60 5.29 7.38
N CYS A 3 -6.90 4.21 7.04
CA CYS A 3 -5.55 3.96 7.52
C CYS A 3 -4.68 3.41 6.39
N CYS A 4 -3.40 3.78 6.44
CA CYS A 4 -2.39 3.42 5.45
C CYS A 4 -1.29 2.64 6.15
N TRP A 5 -0.93 1.48 5.61
CA TRP A 5 0.17 0.68 6.10
C TRP A 5 1.10 0.29 4.97
N GLU A 6 2.35 -0.03 5.32
CA GLU A 6 3.35 -0.55 4.40
C GLU A 6 3.85 -1.89 4.94
N LYS A 7 3.93 -2.90 4.07
CA LYS A 7 4.43 -4.24 4.43
C LYS A 7 5.37 -4.72 3.33
N GLY A 8 6.65 -4.80 3.65
CA GLY A 8 7.70 -5.13 2.68
C GLY A 8 7.72 -4.10 1.55
N HIS A 9 7.49 -4.55 0.31
CA HIS A 9 7.35 -3.65 -0.85
C HIS A 9 5.91 -3.27 -1.18
N GLY A 10 4.94 -3.85 -0.47
CA GLY A 10 3.51 -3.62 -0.66
C GLY A 10 3.00 -2.47 0.20
N LYS A 11 1.96 -1.80 -0.30
CA LYS A 11 1.22 -0.75 0.40
C LYS A 11 -0.24 -1.14 0.54
N ILE A 12 -0.82 -0.86 1.70
CA ILE A 12 -2.19 -1.22 2.05
C ILE A 12 -2.94 0.05 2.38
N PHE A 13 -4.03 0.29 1.66
CA PHE A 13 -4.96 1.39 1.93
C PHE A 13 -6.29 0.82 2.39
N TYR A 14 -6.74 1.23 3.57
CA TYR A 14 -8.06 0.89 4.09
C TYR A 14 -8.94 2.12 4.15
N PHE A 15 -10.11 2.00 3.53
CA PHE A 15 -11.12 3.03 3.53
C PHE A 15 -12.48 2.40 3.78
N ARG A 16 -13.16 2.88 4.82
CA ARG A 16 -14.56 2.54 5.12
C ARG A 16 -15.44 3.71 4.73
N PRO A 17 -16.00 3.73 3.51
CA PRO A 17 -17.21 4.48 3.26
C PRO A 17 -18.34 3.81 4.06
N GLY A 18 -19.34 4.56 4.51
CA GLY A 18 -20.34 4.12 5.51
C GLY A 18 -21.25 2.94 5.14
N HIS A 19 -22.43 2.87 5.76
CA HIS A 19 -23.35 1.74 5.67
C HIS A 19 -23.88 1.50 4.24
N GLU A 20 -24.02 0.23 3.84
CA GLU A 20 -24.34 -0.23 2.48
C GLU A 20 -25.68 0.29 1.92
N THR A 21 -26.56 0.80 2.77
CA THR A 21 -27.88 1.35 2.40
C THR A 21 -27.80 2.65 1.59
N PHE A 22 -26.65 3.31 1.57
CA PHE A 22 -26.46 4.57 0.86
C PHE A 22 -25.60 4.37 -0.41
N PRO A 23 -25.88 5.09 -1.51
CA PRO A 23 -25.08 5.04 -2.74
C PRO A 23 -23.73 5.79 -2.60
N ILE A 24 -22.99 5.51 -1.52
CA ILE A 24 -21.72 6.14 -1.15
C ILE A 24 -20.60 5.96 -2.19
N TYR A 25 -20.65 4.90 -2.99
CA TYR A 25 -19.69 4.69 -4.09
C TYR A 25 -19.98 5.53 -5.33
N HIS A 26 -21.16 6.14 -5.42
CA HIS A 26 -21.49 7.11 -6.48
C HIS A 26 -21.09 8.54 -6.10
N ASP A 27 -20.67 8.77 -4.84
CA ASP A 27 -20.16 10.08 -4.44
C ASP A 27 -18.82 10.35 -5.17
N PRO A 28 -18.72 11.46 -5.92
CA PRO A 28 -17.51 11.80 -6.67
C PRO A 28 -16.28 11.99 -5.75
N ASN A 29 -16.46 12.35 -4.50
CA ASN A 29 -15.37 12.47 -3.52
C ASN A 29 -14.85 11.09 -3.12
N VAL A 30 -15.75 10.11 -2.91
CA VAL A 30 -15.36 8.73 -2.60
C VAL A 30 -14.58 8.13 -3.77
N GLN A 31 -15.06 8.34 -5.00
CA GLN A 31 -14.35 7.89 -6.21
C GLN A 31 -12.97 8.55 -6.35
N LYS A 32 -12.87 9.84 -6.04
CA LYS A 32 -11.59 10.58 -6.05
C LYS A 32 -10.60 10.02 -5.01
N VAL A 33 -11.06 9.70 -3.81
CA VAL A 33 -10.23 9.07 -2.76
C VAL A 33 -9.72 7.70 -3.22
N LEU A 34 -10.60 6.88 -3.80
CA LEU A 34 -10.23 5.56 -4.32
C LEU A 34 -9.22 5.66 -5.47
N LEU A 35 -9.40 6.59 -6.40
CA LEU A 35 -8.47 6.80 -7.52
C LEU A 35 -7.07 7.20 -7.01
N ASN A 36 -7.02 8.11 -6.04
CA ASN A 36 -5.76 8.53 -5.42
C ASN A 36 -5.10 7.40 -4.63
N ALA A 37 -5.89 6.60 -3.94
CA ALA A 37 -5.41 5.43 -3.20
C ALA A 37 -4.80 4.37 -4.13
N VAL A 38 -5.44 4.08 -5.27
CA VAL A 38 -4.89 3.16 -6.27
C VAL A 38 -3.56 3.67 -6.81
N ARG A 39 -3.47 4.95 -7.15
CA ARG A 39 -2.22 5.58 -7.61
C ARG A 39 -1.13 5.52 -6.53
N TRP A 40 -1.48 5.75 -5.27
CA TRP A 40 -0.55 5.65 -4.16
C TRP A 40 -0.08 4.21 -3.90
N ALA A 41 -1.00 3.24 -3.98
CA ALA A 41 -0.75 1.82 -3.74
C ALA A 41 0.03 1.15 -4.89
N ALA A 42 0.26 1.85 -6.00
CA ALA A 42 1.09 1.36 -7.07
C ALA A 42 2.46 0.87 -6.55
N PRO A 43 2.90 -0.34 -6.92
CA PRO A 43 4.14 -0.93 -6.47
C PRO A 43 5.32 -0.13 -7.00
N LYS A 44 6.19 0.34 -6.10
CA LYS A 44 7.44 1.03 -6.48
C LYS A 44 8.56 0.05 -6.84
N PHE A 45 8.47 -1.18 -6.35
CA PHE A 45 9.49 -2.20 -6.54
C PHE A 45 8.83 -3.58 -6.56
N TRP A 46 9.17 -4.38 -7.56
CA TRP A 46 8.78 -5.78 -7.68
C TRP A 46 10.02 -6.64 -7.49
N GLY A 47 10.18 -7.17 -6.29
CA GLY A 47 11.26 -8.09 -5.98
C GLY A 47 10.89 -8.96 -4.79
N LYS A 48 11.48 -10.15 -4.75
CA LYS A 48 11.34 -11.03 -3.60
C LYS A 48 12.13 -10.41 -2.44
N HIS A 49 11.57 -10.43 -1.24
CA HIS A 49 12.34 -10.15 -0.03
C HIS A 49 13.33 -11.31 0.15
N GLU A 50 14.57 -11.10 -0.26
CA GLU A 50 15.66 -12.09 -0.09
C GLU A 50 16.51 -11.72 1.11
N CYS A 51 16.70 -12.68 2.02
CA CYS A 51 17.63 -12.57 3.14
C CYS A 51 18.72 -13.65 3.03
N PRO A 52 19.60 -13.59 2.01
CA PRO A 52 20.69 -14.55 1.90
C PRO A 52 21.73 -14.27 2.99
N ARG A 53 22.38 -15.33 3.50
CA ARG A 53 23.61 -15.18 4.29
C ARG A 53 24.67 -14.60 3.35
N ARG A 54 25.00 -13.31 3.51
CA ARG A 54 26.05 -12.63 2.73
C ARG A 54 27.37 -12.70 3.46
N ASP A 55 28.44 -12.89 2.72
CA ASP A 55 29.79 -12.68 3.23
C ASP A 55 29.99 -11.20 3.60
N PRO A 56 30.94 -10.92 4.52
CA PRO A 56 31.25 -9.55 4.91
C PRO A 56 31.58 -8.70 3.67
N LEU A 57 30.96 -7.51 3.57
CA LEU A 57 31.23 -6.59 2.46
C LEU A 57 32.63 -5.98 2.55
N GLU A 58 33.24 -6.00 3.74
CA GLU A 58 34.59 -5.52 3.98
C GLU A 58 35.41 -6.58 4.70
N THR A 59 36.73 -6.52 4.51
CA THR A 59 37.67 -7.45 5.12
C THR A 59 37.63 -7.30 6.64
N ILE A 60 37.19 -8.35 7.33
CA ILE A 60 37.28 -8.42 8.79
C ILE A 60 38.72 -8.83 9.11
N GLY A 61 39.52 -7.85 9.56
CA GLY A 61 40.87 -8.07 10.08
C GLY A 61 40.88 -8.54 11.53
#